data_AF-A0A2H6FBU3-F1
#
_entry.id   AF-A0A2H6FBU3-F1
#
_cell.length_a   1.000
_cell.length_b   1.000
_cell.length_c   1.000
_cell.angle_alpha   90.00
_cell.angle_beta   90.00
_cell.angle_gamma   90.00
#
_symmetry.space_group_name_H-M   'P 1'
#
loop_
_entity.id
_entity.type
_entity.pdbx_description
1 polymer ?
#
loop_
_entity_poly.entity_id
_entity_poly.type
_entity_poly.pdbx_seq_one_letter_code
_entity_poly.pdbx_strand_id
1 'polypeptide(L)'
;MDKDFTLLMEESTNLELNVADLYLLFNSLFPEDSNFWWELALEEKSHAALIRSGKDFFEPKNQFPHDLLADSLQTLKDINSKLNLLIKKYKDTSPSREEAFNIAFKLENSASELHYQNFMSKETSSRIDNIFKQLNKDDKDHAMRICSYMENHGIPLQSKNG
;
A
#
# COMPACT_ATOMS: atom_id res chain seq x y z
N MET A 1 -6.64 13.60 -21.98
CA MET A 1 -6.23 12.79 -20.83
C MET A 1 -4.86 12.24 -21.16
N ASP A 2 -3.88 12.51 -20.32
CA ASP A 2 -2.54 11.95 -20.50
C ASP A 2 -2.62 10.43 -20.31
N LYS A 3 -2.27 9.69 -21.37
CA LYS A 3 -2.37 8.23 -21.38
C LYS A 3 -1.42 7.62 -20.36
N ASP A 4 -0.26 8.25 -20.16
CA ASP A 4 0.76 7.75 -19.24
C ASP A 4 0.32 7.98 -17.79
N PHE A 5 -0.30 9.12 -17.49
CA PHE A 5 -0.87 9.39 -16.17
C PHE A 5 -2.03 8.45 -15.84
N THR A 6 -2.90 8.17 -16.81
CA THR A 6 -4.02 7.21 -16.63
C THR A 6 -3.50 5.82 -16.25
N LEU A 7 -2.47 5.35 -16.95
CA LEU A 7 -1.83 4.06 -16.65
C LEU A 7 -1.16 4.07 -15.27
N LEU A 8 -0.60 5.20 -14.86
CA LEU A 8 0.01 5.37 -13.55
C LEU A 8 -1.03 5.23 -12.44
N MET A 9 -2.20 5.86 -12.58
CA MET A 9 -3.33 5.68 -11.64
C MET A 9 -3.81 4.22 -11.59
N GLU A 10 -3.87 3.53 -12.73
CA GLU A 10 -4.27 2.12 -12.81
C GLU A 10 -3.27 1.21 -12.11
N GLU A 11 -1.97 1.38 -12.36
CA GLU A 11 -0.94 0.58 -11.72
C GLU A 11 -0.80 0.87 -10.22
N SER A 12 -0.99 2.13 -9.79
CA SER A 12 -1.09 2.46 -8.36
C SER A 12 -2.31 1.81 -7.72
N THR A 13 -3.48 1.88 -8.36
CA THR A 13 -4.67 1.18 -7.86
C THR A 13 -4.43 -0.33 -7.73
N ASN A 14 -3.76 -0.93 -8.71
CA ASN A 14 -3.42 -2.36 -8.67
C ASN A 14 -2.42 -2.68 -7.57
N LEU A 15 -1.48 -1.78 -7.28
CA LEU A 15 -0.54 -1.93 -6.18
C LEU A 15 -1.30 -2.11 -4.86
N GLU A 16 -2.14 -1.14 -4.51
CA GLU A 16 -2.92 -1.19 -3.26
C GLU A 16 -3.76 -2.47 -3.16
N LEU A 17 -4.41 -2.88 -4.24
CA LEU A 17 -5.22 -4.10 -4.24
C LEU A 17 -4.37 -5.38 -4.11
N ASN A 18 -3.19 -5.42 -4.73
CA ASN A 18 -2.28 -6.55 -4.58
C ASN A 18 -1.71 -6.62 -3.16
N VAL A 19 -1.43 -5.48 -2.53
CA VAL A 19 -1.03 -5.41 -1.12
C VAL A 19 -2.17 -5.92 -0.23
N ALA A 20 -3.40 -5.44 -0.45
CA ALA A 20 -4.58 -5.92 0.27
C ALA A 20 -4.76 -7.44 0.14
N ASP A 21 -4.61 -7.99 -1.06
CA ASP A 21 -4.74 -9.42 -1.33
C ASP A 21 -3.64 -10.24 -0.63
N LEU A 22 -2.41 -9.70 -0.55
CA LEU A 22 -1.33 -10.29 0.22
C LEU A 22 -1.67 -10.32 1.72
N TYR A 23 -2.22 -9.23 2.26
CA TYR A 23 -2.64 -9.16 3.66
C TYR A 23 -3.82 -10.08 3.97
N LEU A 24 -4.77 -10.24 3.05
CA LEU A 24 -5.83 -11.25 3.20
C LEU A 24 -5.30 -12.68 3.15
N LEU A 25 -4.26 -12.94 2.34
CA LEU A 25 -3.57 -14.22 2.37
C LEU A 25 -2.93 -14.44 3.75
N PHE A 26 -2.20 -13.47 4.29
CA PHE A 26 -1.60 -13.58 5.62
C PHE A 26 -2.64 -13.72 6.74
N ASN A 27 -3.77 -13.00 6.65
CA ASN A 27 -4.92 -13.17 7.55
C ASN A 27 -5.40 -14.63 7.59
N SER A 28 -5.47 -15.30 6.44
CA SER A 28 -5.90 -16.69 6.36
C SER A 28 -4.85 -17.70 6.86
N LEU A 29 -3.57 -17.36 6.72
CA LEU A 29 -2.44 -18.22 7.08
C LEU A 29 -2.04 -18.11 8.56
N PHE A 30 -2.28 -16.97 9.20
CA PHE A 30 -1.90 -16.67 10.58
C PHE A 30 -3.12 -16.22 11.40
N PRO A 31 -4.00 -17.14 11.83
CA PRO A 31 -5.21 -16.81 12.59
C PRO A 31 -4.95 -15.99 13.86
N GLU A 32 -3.80 -16.18 14.51
CA GLU A 32 -3.37 -15.43 15.68
C GLU A 32 -3.17 -13.93 15.40
N ASP A 33 -2.83 -13.57 14.17
CA ASP A 33 -2.60 -12.19 13.72
C ASP A 33 -3.74 -11.68 12.83
N SER A 34 -4.85 -12.43 12.75
CA SER A 34 -5.92 -12.20 11.77
C SER A 34 -6.48 -10.77 11.81
N ASN A 35 -6.81 -10.23 12.98
CA ASN A 35 -7.33 -8.87 13.11
C ASN A 35 -6.35 -7.82 12.57
N PHE A 36 -5.05 -7.99 12.83
CA PHE A 36 -4.02 -7.08 12.36
C PHE A 36 -3.95 -7.06 10.82
N TRP A 37 -3.89 -8.23 10.20
CA TRP A 37 -3.85 -8.35 8.75
C TRP A 37 -5.15 -7.88 8.07
N TRP A 38 -6.29 -8.13 8.71
CA TRP A 38 -7.58 -7.68 8.20
C TRP A 38 -7.70 -6.16 8.18
N GLU A 39 -7.26 -5.49 9.25
CA GLU A 39 -7.25 -4.03 9.33
C GLU A 39 -6.41 -3.41 8.21
N LEU A 40 -5.16 -3.87 8.03
CA LEU A 40 -4.30 -3.38 6.94
C LEU A 40 -4.95 -3.61 5.57
N ALA A 41 -5.50 -4.80 5.32
CA ALA A 41 -6.16 -5.09 4.05
C ALA A 41 -7.37 -4.20 3.76
N LEU A 42 -8.09 -3.72 4.78
CA LEU A 42 -9.19 -2.77 4.61
C LEU A 42 -8.68 -1.37 4.27
N GLU A 43 -7.59 -0.95 4.90
CA GLU A 43 -6.94 0.35 4.65
C GLU A 43 -6.44 0.40 3.19
N GLU A 44 -5.74 -0.63 2.71
CA GLU A 44 -5.29 -0.66 1.30
C GLU A 44 -6.44 -0.67 0.28
N LYS A 45 -7.54 -1.34 0.59
CA LYS A 45 -8.75 -1.27 -0.26
C LYS A 45 -9.34 0.13 -0.29
N SER A 46 -9.24 0.88 0.81
CA SER A 46 -9.63 2.28 0.86
C SER A 46 -8.72 3.14 -0.03
N HIS A 47 -7.40 2.90 -0.02
CA HIS A 47 -6.45 3.60 -0.90
C HIS A 47 -6.79 3.39 -2.37
N ALA A 48 -7.00 2.13 -2.77
CA ALA A 48 -7.43 1.79 -4.12
C ALA A 48 -8.73 2.51 -4.53
N ALA A 49 -9.71 2.56 -3.61
CA ALA A 49 -10.99 3.23 -3.85
C ALA A 49 -10.84 4.75 -4.00
N LEU A 50 -9.94 5.38 -3.22
CA LEU A 50 -9.66 6.80 -3.35
C LEU A 50 -9.00 7.11 -4.68
N ILE A 51 -7.99 6.35 -5.11
CA ILE A 51 -7.30 6.57 -6.40
C ILE A 51 -8.29 6.43 -7.56
N ARG A 52 -9.13 5.38 -7.55
CA ARG A 52 -10.21 5.19 -8.55
C ARG A 52 -11.19 6.36 -8.58
N SER A 53 -11.67 6.79 -7.42
CA SER A 53 -12.58 7.95 -7.32
C SER A 53 -11.90 9.24 -7.80
N GLY A 54 -10.61 9.39 -7.49
CA GLY A 54 -9.76 10.46 -7.99
C GLY A 54 -9.72 10.50 -9.52
N LYS A 55 -9.47 9.35 -10.14
CA LYS A 55 -9.45 9.17 -11.60
C LYS A 55 -10.79 9.52 -12.25
N ASP A 56 -11.90 9.11 -11.64
CA ASP A 56 -13.22 9.27 -12.26
C ASP A 56 -13.77 10.69 -12.10
N PHE A 57 -13.50 11.37 -10.97
CA PHE A 57 -14.17 12.63 -10.62
C PHE A 57 -13.27 13.87 -10.60
N PHE A 58 -11.98 13.71 -10.32
CA PHE A 58 -11.05 14.84 -10.14
C PHE A 58 -10.10 15.01 -11.33
N GLU A 59 -9.62 13.90 -11.89
CA GLU A 59 -8.69 13.93 -13.03
C GLU A 59 -9.28 14.56 -14.30
N PRO A 60 -10.55 14.32 -14.71
CA PRO A 60 -11.14 14.99 -15.87
C PRO A 60 -11.21 16.52 -15.74
N LYS A 61 -11.03 17.04 -14.52
CA LYS A 61 -11.00 18.47 -14.19
C LYS A 61 -9.58 18.99 -13.93
N ASN A 62 -8.54 18.16 -14.10
CA ASN A 62 -7.16 18.43 -13.72
C ASN A 62 -7.03 18.85 -12.25
N GLN A 63 -7.79 18.21 -11.36
CA GLN A 63 -7.80 18.49 -9.92
C GLN A 63 -7.20 17.36 -9.08
N PHE A 64 -6.78 16.26 -9.71
CA PHE A 64 -6.17 15.16 -8.97
C PHE A 64 -4.81 15.59 -8.40
N PRO A 65 -4.50 15.27 -7.12
CA PRO A 65 -3.20 15.58 -6.55
C PRO A 65 -2.13 14.64 -7.11
N HIS A 66 -1.38 15.06 -8.12
CA HIS A 66 -0.38 14.21 -8.78
C HIS A 66 0.69 13.67 -7.81
N ASP A 67 1.08 14.46 -6.81
CA ASP A 67 2.04 14.07 -5.77
C ASP A 67 1.57 12.90 -4.88
N LEU A 68 0.31 12.47 -4.99
CA LEU A 68 -0.20 11.28 -4.29
C LEU A 68 0.39 9.99 -4.85
N LEU A 69 0.78 9.98 -6.13
CA LEU A 69 1.21 8.76 -6.82
C LEU A 69 2.73 8.76 -7.01
N ALA A 70 3.30 7.56 -7.15
CA ALA A 70 4.71 7.40 -7.46
C ALA A 70 5.03 7.88 -8.88
N ASP A 71 6.22 8.44 -9.10
CA ASP A 71 6.59 9.06 -10.39
C ASP A 71 6.90 8.06 -11.53
N SER A 72 6.98 6.76 -11.24
CA SER A 72 7.48 5.74 -12.18
C SER A 72 6.48 4.62 -12.47
N LEU A 73 5.86 4.67 -13.66
CA LEU A 73 4.98 3.63 -14.17
C LEU A 73 5.67 2.25 -14.25
N GLN A 74 6.92 2.20 -14.70
CA GLN A 74 7.66 0.93 -14.81
C GLN A 74 7.93 0.33 -13.42
N THR A 75 8.27 1.16 -12.44
CA THR A 75 8.48 0.70 -11.07
C THR A 75 7.21 0.10 -10.48
N LEU A 76 6.04 0.73 -10.68
CA LEU A 76 4.76 0.19 -10.23
C LEU A 76 4.46 -1.17 -10.88
N LYS A 77 4.65 -1.30 -12.20
CA LYS A 77 4.47 -2.58 -12.92
C LYS A 77 5.36 -3.68 -12.39
N ASP A 78 6.63 -3.37 -12.12
CA ASP A 78 7.58 -4.33 -11.59
C ASP A 78 7.21 -4.79 -10.18
N ILE A 79 6.74 -3.88 -9.32
CA ILE A 79 6.26 -4.21 -7.97
C ILE A 79 4.99 -5.06 -8.06
N ASN A 80 4.01 -4.66 -8.87
CA ASN A 80 2.78 -5.44 -9.09
C ASN A 80 3.05 -6.86 -9.58
N SER A 81 3.97 -7.01 -10.53
CA SER A 81 4.39 -8.32 -11.03
C SER A 81 5.03 -9.16 -9.91
N LYS A 82 5.93 -8.57 -9.12
CA LYS A 82 6.56 -9.25 -7.97
C LYS A 82 5.55 -9.67 -6.92
N LEU A 83 4.59 -8.81 -6.55
CA LEU A 83 3.54 -9.12 -5.58
C LEU A 83 2.66 -10.27 -6.06
N ASN A 84 2.24 -10.25 -7.32
CA ASN A 84 1.44 -11.34 -7.89
C ASN A 84 2.18 -12.69 -7.85
N LEU A 85 3.47 -12.70 -8.19
CA LEU A 85 4.30 -13.90 -8.08
C LEU A 85 4.44 -14.37 -6.63
N LEU A 86 4.58 -13.44 -5.69
CA LEU A 86 4.72 -13.71 -4.27
C LEU A 86 3.43 -14.31 -3.67
N ILE A 87 2.27 -13.70 -3.96
CA ILE A 87 0.95 -14.20 -3.57
C ILE A 87 0.74 -15.61 -4.12
N LYS A 88 1.07 -15.84 -5.40
CA LYS A 88 0.98 -17.17 -6.00
C LYS A 88 1.87 -18.17 -5.28
N LYS A 89 3.13 -17.82 -5.03
CA LYS A 89 4.09 -18.67 -4.29
C LYS A 89 3.54 -19.03 -2.91
N TYR A 90 2.96 -18.09 -2.17
CA TYR A 90 2.51 -18.31 -0.80
C TYR A 90 1.17 -19.03 -0.66
N LYS A 91 0.39 -19.11 -1.75
CA LYS A 91 -0.75 -20.04 -1.83
C LYS A 91 -0.30 -21.50 -1.90
N ASP A 92 0.83 -21.78 -2.54
CA ASP A 92 1.37 -23.13 -2.70
C ASP A 92 2.30 -23.53 -1.53
N THR A 93 3.11 -22.57 -1.06
CA THR A 93 4.10 -22.77 0.01
C THR A 93 4.01 -21.61 0.99
N SER A 94 3.28 -21.80 2.10
CA SER A 94 3.10 -20.75 3.11
C SER A 94 4.43 -20.23 3.65
N PRO A 95 4.60 -18.90 3.79
CA PRO A 95 5.77 -18.33 4.43
C PRO A 95 5.76 -18.63 5.93
N SER A 96 6.91 -18.46 6.58
CA SER A 96 6.90 -18.36 8.04
C SER A 96 6.20 -17.06 8.48
N ARG A 97 5.68 -17.04 9.71
CA ARG A 97 5.13 -15.82 10.33
C ARG A 97 6.13 -14.66 10.28
N GLU A 98 7.39 -14.93 10.62
CA GLU A 98 8.49 -13.94 10.52
C GLU A 98 8.66 -13.41 9.08
N GLU A 99 8.70 -14.29 8.08
CA GLU A 99 8.87 -13.91 6.68
C GLU A 99 7.71 -13.02 6.20
N ALA A 100 6.47 -13.36 6.56
CA ALA A 100 5.29 -12.56 6.20
C ALA A 100 5.37 -11.13 6.73
N PHE A 101 5.68 -10.95 8.01
CA PHE A 101 5.83 -9.63 8.63
C PHE A 101 7.00 -8.84 8.02
N ASN A 102 8.14 -9.49 7.76
CA ASN A 102 9.28 -8.83 7.15
C ASN A 102 9.02 -8.39 5.71
N ILE A 103 8.21 -9.14 4.97
CA ILE A 103 7.79 -8.77 3.61
C ILE A 103 6.85 -7.58 3.65
N ALA A 104 5.84 -7.61 4.53
CA ALA A 104 4.92 -6.50 4.73
C ALA A 104 5.71 -5.23 5.09
N PHE A 105 6.61 -5.31 6.07
CA PHE A 105 7.44 -4.17 6.47
C PHE A 105 8.31 -3.62 5.32
N LYS A 106 8.91 -4.49 4.49
CA LYS A 106 9.71 -4.06 3.33
C LYS A 106 8.86 -3.39 2.26
N LEU A 107 7.63 -3.85 2.07
CA LEU A 107 6.68 -3.29 1.12
C LEU A 107 6.22 -1.89 1.54
N GLU A 108 5.87 -1.72 2.81
CA GLU A 108 5.46 -0.42 3.38
C GLU A 108 6.62 0.59 3.46
N ASN A 109 7.87 0.13 3.46
CA ASN A 109 9.05 0.99 3.35
C ASN A 109 9.51 1.20 1.89
N SER A 110 8.73 0.77 0.90
CA SER A 110 9.07 0.98 -0.50
C SER A 110 8.85 2.43 -0.93
N ALA A 111 9.53 2.85 -2.00
CA ALA A 111 9.41 4.23 -2.48
C ALA A 111 7.97 4.63 -2.80
N SER A 112 7.17 3.71 -3.36
CA SER A 112 5.76 3.96 -3.70
C SER A 112 4.92 4.30 -2.48
N GLU A 113 5.09 3.57 -1.38
CA GLU A 113 4.36 3.84 -0.14
C GLU A 113 4.84 5.14 0.52
N LEU A 114 6.15 5.41 0.47
CA LEU A 114 6.70 6.67 0.97
C LEU A 114 6.13 7.90 0.24
N HIS A 115 5.82 7.82 -1.06
CA HIS A 115 5.15 8.93 -1.77
C HIS A 115 3.78 9.23 -1.18
N TYR A 116 2.98 8.19 -0.96
CA TYR A 116 1.65 8.32 -0.38
C TYR A 116 1.72 8.87 1.06
N GLN A 117 2.60 8.32 1.91
CA GLN A 117 2.78 8.82 3.28
C GLN A 117 3.31 10.27 3.33
N ASN A 118 4.19 10.64 2.41
CA ASN A 118 4.65 12.03 2.25
C ASN A 118 3.51 12.95 1.85
N PHE A 119 2.63 12.51 0.94
CA PHE A 119 1.42 13.25 0.59
C PHE A 119 0.50 13.42 1.80
N MET A 120 0.33 12.39 2.63
CA MET A 120 -0.53 12.45 3.81
C MET A 120 0.03 13.36 4.91
N SER A 121 1.35 13.37 5.10
CA SER A 121 2.04 14.16 6.14
C SER A 121 2.35 15.61 5.79
N LYS A 122 2.47 15.99 4.51
CA LYS A 122 2.80 17.38 4.12
C LYS A 122 1.72 18.40 4.55
N GLU A 123 2.09 19.65 4.77
CA GLU A 123 1.07 20.70 4.95
C GLU A 123 0.19 20.83 3.70
N THR A 124 -1.10 21.07 3.89
CA THR A 124 -2.07 21.06 2.79
C THR A 124 -1.84 22.24 1.86
N SER A 125 -1.58 21.98 0.58
CA SER A 125 -1.33 23.05 -0.39
C SER A 125 -2.61 23.55 -1.06
N SER A 126 -3.70 22.77 -0.98
CA SER A 126 -4.97 23.09 -1.63
C SER A 126 -6.20 22.54 -0.87
N ARG A 127 -7.39 23.01 -1.26
CA ARG A 127 -8.67 22.45 -0.77
C ARG A 127 -8.86 20.99 -1.22
N ILE A 128 -8.34 20.62 -2.39
CA ILE A 128 -8.45 19.25 -2.90
C ILE A 128 -7.54 18.33 -2.11
N ASP A 129 -6.31 18.74 -1.79
CA ASP A 129 -5.40 18.00 -0.91
C ASP A 129 -6.07 17.70 0.43
N ASN A 130 -6.75 18.69 1.00
CA ASN A 130 -7.51 18.53 2.25
C ASN A 130 -8.62 17.49 2.12
N ILE A 131 -9.34 17.44 1.01
CA ILE A 131 -10.38 16.43 0.78
C ILE A 131 -9.75 15.03 0.73
N PHE A 132 -8.70 14.83 -0.06
CA PHE A 132 -8.02 13.53 -0.16
C PHE A 132 -7.47 13.07 1.20
N LYS A 133 -6.80 13.96 1.94
CA LYS A 133 -6.32 13.67 3.30
C LYS A 133 -7.44 13.35 4.27
N GLN A 134 -8.58 14.04 4.19
CA GLN A 134 -9.73 13.76 5.05
C GLN A 134 -10.39 12.41 4.74
N LEU A 135 -10.43 12.02 3.46
CA LEU A 135 -10.96 10.73 3.04
C LEU A 135 -10.07 9.57 3.52
N ASN A 136 -8.77 9.80 3.71
CA ASN A 136 -7.81 8.83 4.23
C ASN A 136 -7.29 9.16 5.64
N LYS A 137 -7.99 9.96 6.43
CA LYS A 137 -7.49 10.42 7.75
C LYS A 137 -7.28 9.30 8.78
N ASP A 138 -7.95 8.17 8.58
CA ASP A 138 -7.94 7.03 9.50
C ASP A 138 -6.82 6.05 9.16
N ASP A 139 -6.18 6.24 8.00
CA ASP A 139 -4.99 5.53 7.58
C ASP A 139 -3.77 6.01 8.39
N LYS A 140 -2.94 5.03 8.79
CA LYS A 140 -1.84 5.21 9.74
C LYS A 140 -0.62 4.55 9.15
N ASP A 141 0.53 5.18 9.31
CA ASP A 141 1.85 4.64 8.92
C ASP A 141 1.95 3.12 9.17
N HIS A 142 1.78 2.35 8.09
CA HIS A 142 1.71 0.91 8.12
C HIS A 142 3.07 0.32 8.50
N ALA A 143 4.16 0.88 7.97
CA ALA A 143 5.52 0.46 8.29
C ALA A 143 5.79 0.55 9.80
N MET A 144 5.42 1.67 10.43
CA MET A 144 5.53 1.85 11.87
C MET A 144 4.66 0.85 12.64
N ARG A 145 3.40 0.67 12.24
CA ARG A 145 2.48 -0.28 12.89
C ARG A 145 2.97 -1.72 12.81
N ILE A 146 3.45 -2.14 11.65
CA ILE A 146 4.04 -3.47 11.45
C ILE A 146 5.26 -3.63 12.33
N CYS A 147 6.17 -2.65 12.35
CA CYS A 147 7.36 -2.68 13.21
C CYS A 147 7.00 -2.81 14.70
N SER A 148 6.10 -1.96 15.20
CA SER A 148 5.63 -2.03 16.59
C SER A 148 4.91 -3.35 16.89
N TYR A 149 4.15 -3.90 15.93
CA TYR A 149 3.50 -5.19 16.11
C TYR A 149 4.54 -6.31 16.25
N MET A 150 5.55 -6.32 15.37
CA MET A 150 6.63 -7.30 15.42
C MET A 150 7.38 -7.26 16.75
N GLU A 151 7.75 -6.06 17.23
CA GLU A 151 8.42 -5.87 18.52
C GLU A 151 7.59 -6.41 19.69
N ASN A 152 6.30 -6.05 19.73
CA ASN A 152 5.39 -6.46 20.82
C ASN A 152 5.10 -7.97 20.84
N HIS A 153 5.28 -8.67 19.72
CA HIS A 153 5.00 -10.09 19.58
C HIS A 153 6.27 -10.95 19.42
N GLY A 154 7.46 -10.36 19.63
CA GLY A 154 8.74 -11.06 19.57
C GLY A 154 9.07 -11.61 18.17
N ILE A 155 8.60 -10.95 17.12
CA ILE A 155 8.86 -11.32 15.72
C ILE A 155 10.14 -10.60 15.27
N PRO A 156 11.20 -11.32 14.87
CA PRO A 156 12.45 -10.69 14.48
C PRO A 156 12.29 -9.80 13.24
N LEU A 157 12.72 -8.54 13.35
CA LEU A 157 12.90 -7.68 12.19
C LEU A 157 14.24 -8.01 11.53
N GLN A 158 14.18 -8.48 10.28
CA GLN A 158 15.37 -8.67 9.46
C GLN A 158 15.88 -7.29 9.04
N SER A 159 16.90 -6.81 9.76
CA SER A 159 17.64 -5.62 9.37
C SER A 159 18.18 -5.78 7.95
N LYS A 160 18.19 -4.68 7.18
CA LYS A 160 18.78 -4.60 5.84
C LYS A 160 20.25 -5.06 5.91
N ASN A 161 20.49 -6.35 5.69
CA ASN A 161 21.82 -6.91 5.49
C ASN A 161 21.82 -7.62 4.13
N GLY A 162 22.43 -6.96 3.14
CA GLY A 162 22.60 -7.41 1.76
C GLY A 162 22.43 -6.28 0.77
#